data_AF-A0A973L883-F1
#
_entry.id   AF-A0A973L883-F1
#
_cell.length_a   1.000
_cell.length_b   1.000
_cell.length_c   1.000
_cell.angle_alpha   90.00
_cell.angle_beta   90.00
_cell.angle_gamma   90.00
#
_symmetry.space_group_name_H-M   'P 1'
#
loop_
_entity.id
_entity.type
_entity.pdbx_description
1 polymer ?
#
loop_
_entity_poly.entity_id
_entity_poly.type
_entity_poly.pdbx_seq_one_letter_code
_entity_poly.pdbx_strand_id
1 'polypeptide(L)'
;MGFLSSYSGVRRVHLDDHYWVDLKEHLSQGAKERGDRALQQMQIVDGKPHVTPDVVEFRQQLVLASIADWNLDDDNGQVWPISMQSVKRLPVAVFDRLWGVVDETNKPPTTAERAQFPEGTVRGDPDEDPGATGPVEVQSPAAVLAARGDDVG
;
A
#
# COMPACT_ATOMS: atom_id res chain seq x y z
N MET A 1 -20.95 6.92 -15.08
CA MET A 1 -20.09 6.69 -13.90
C MET A 1 -18.70 6.33 -14.37
N GLY A 2 -17.65 6.74 -13.65
CA GLY A 2 -16.26 6.51 -14.06
C GLY A 2 -15.75 5.14 -13.64
N PHE A 3 -14.67 4.66 -14.28
CA PHE A 3 -14.04 3.37 -14.02
C PHE A 3 -13.71 3.12 -12.54
N LEU A 4 -13.22 4.14 -11.83
CA LEU A 4 -12.83 4.02 -10.41
C LEU A 4 -14.03 3.88 -9.44
N SER A 5 -15.25 4.25 -9.87
CA SER A 5 -16.44 4.14 -9.03
C SER A 5 -16.85 2.70 -8.75
N SER A 6 -16.48 1.75 -9.62
CA SER A 6 -16.69 0.32 -9.39
C SER A 6 -15.77 -0.26 -8.30
N TYR A 7 -14.74 0.48 -7.90
CA TYR A 7 -13.74 0.04 -6.92
C TYR A 7 -13.76 0.85 -5.62
N SER A 8 -14.78 1.70 -5.42
CA SER A 8 -14.95 2.52 -4.22
C SER A 8 -15.91 1.92 -3.19
N GLY A 9 -16.17 0.61 -3.28
CA GLY A 9 -17.05 -0.10 -2.36
C GLY A 9 -16.53 -0.06 -0.92
N VAL A 10 -17.45 0.03 0.03
CA VAL A 10 -17.17 0.02 1.47
C VAL A 10 -18.07 -1.00 2.14
N ARG A 11 -17.46 -1.89 2.91
CA ARG A 11 -18.11 -2.94 3.69
C ARG A 11 -18.06 -2.59 5.17
N ARG A 12 -19.22 -2.50 5.81
CA ARG A 12 -19.33 -2.31 7.25
C ARG A 12 -19.17 -3.62 8.01
N VAL A 13 -18.25 -3.63 8.97
CA VAL A 13 -18.04 -4.74 9.91
C VAL A 13 -18.56 -4.32 11.28
N HIS A 14 -19.63 -4.97 11.74
CA HIS A 14 -20.17 -4.78 13.09
C HIS A 14 -19.33 -5.58 14.09
N LEU A 15 -18.77 -4.90 15.09
CA LEU A 15 -17.98 -5.51 16.15
C LEU A 15 -18.86 -5.91 17.33
N ASP A 16 -19.82 -5.04 17.66
CA ASP A 16 -20.85 -5.21 18.69
C ASP A 16 -22.12 -4.42 18.25
N ASP A 17 -23.15 -4.35 19.10
CA ASP A 17 -24.41 -3.62 18.83
C ASP A 17 -24.20 -2.12 18.59
N HIS A 18 -23.14 -1.54 19.16
CA HIS A 18 -22.83 -0.11 19.06
C HIS A 18 -21.57 0.22 18.27
N TYR A 19 -20.70 -0.75 17.99
CA TYR A 19 -19.39 -0.53 17.38
C TYR A 19 -19.28 -1.10 15.97
N TRP A 20 -18.77 -0.29 15.05
CA TRP A 20 -18.59 -0.64 13.65
C TRP A 20 -17.28 -0.07 13.07
N VAL A 21 -16.80 -0.74 12.04
CA VAL A 21 -15.65 -0.32 11.22
C VAL A 21 -16.02 -0.48 9.76
N ASP A 22 -15.85 0.58 8.98
CA ASP A 22 -16.04 0.57 7.53
C ASP A 22 -14.70 0.28 6.84
N LEU A 23 -14.68 -0.79 6.04
CA LEU A 23 -13.50 -1.25 5.31
C LEU A 23 -13.70 -1.09 3.80
N LYS A 24 -12.68 -0.62 3.09
CA LYS A 24 -12.66 -0.55 1.63
C LYS A 24 -12.64 -1.96 1.04
N GLU A 25 -13.48 -2.19 0.04
CA GLU A 25 -13.53 -3.45 -0.72
C GLU A 25 -12.33 -3.61 -1.68
N HIS A 26 -11.63 -2.52 -1.99
CA HIS A 26 -10.44 -2.59 -2.81
C HIS A 26 -9.34 -1.71 -2.21
N LEU A 27 -8.17 -2.32 -1.99
CA LEU A 27 -6.97 -1.58 -1.66
C LEU A 27 -6.37 -0.95 -2.91
N SER A 28 -5.87 0.27 -2.78
CA SER A 28 -5.08 0.88 -3.84
C SER A 28 -3.71 0.22 -3.94
N GLN A 29 -3.12 0.26 -5.13
CA GLN A 29 -1.76 -0.24 -5.36
C GLN A 29 -0.75 0.38 -4.38
N GLY A 30 -0.84 1.68 -4.12
CA GLY A 30 0.03 2.35 -3.15
C GLY A 30 -0.19 1.91 -1.70
N ALA A 31 -1.39 1.42 -1.33
CA ALA A 31 -1.62 0.80 -0.03
C ALA A 31 -0.92 -0.56 0.08
N LYS A 32 -0.99 -1.37 -0.98
CA LYS A 32 -0.30 -2.65 -1.06
C LYS A 32 1.22 -2.50 -0.98
N GLU A 33 1.80 -1.56 -1.72
CA GLU A 33 3.24 -1.27 -1.70
C GLU A 33 3.76 -0.85 -0.32
N ARG A 34 2.96 -0.10 0.45
CA ARG A 34 3.30 0.23 1.84
C ARG A 34 3.35 -1.01 2.73
N GLY A 35 2.42 -1.94 2.54
CA GLY A 35 2.47 -3.25 3.19
C GLY A 35 3.72 -4.02 2.78
N ASP A 36 3.94 -4.21 1.48
CA ASP A 36 5.05 -5.01 0.94
C ASP A 36 6.42 -4.51 1.42
N ARG A 37 6.56 -3.20 1.64
CA ARG A 37 7.79 -2.63 2.24
C ARG A 37 8.08 -3.16 3.64
N ALA A 38 7.07 -3.44 4.45
CA ALA A 38 7.24 -4.05 5.78
C ALA A 38 7.79 -5.48 5.70
N LEU A 39 7.49 -6.20 4.61
CA LEU A 39 8.03 -7.56 4.39
C LEU A 39 9.51 -7.56 3.97
N GLN A 40 10.03 -6.43 3.47
CA GLN A 40 11.38 -6.32 2.93
C GLN A 40 12.39 -5.76 3.94
N GLN A 41 12.06 -5.73 5.24
CA GLN A 41 12.94 -5.15 6.24
C GLN A 41 14.28 -5.92 6.31
N MET A 42 15.31 -5.31 5.74
CA MET A 42 16.66 -5.84 5.63
C MET A 42 17.41 -5.54 6.93
N GLN A 43 17.78 -6.57 7.67
CA GLN A 43 18.65 -6.49 8.83
C GLN A 43 20.03 -7.03 8.48
N ILE A 44 21.08 -6.36 8.91
CA ILE A 44 22.44 -6.90 8.81
C ILE A 44 22.72 -7.63 10.12
N VAL A 45 22.77 -8.96 10.06
CA VAL A 45 23.16 -9.82 11.19
C VAL A 45 24.48 -10.47 10.80
N ASP A 46 25.51 -10.32 11.65
CA ASP A 46 26.87 -10.85 11.42
C ASP A 46 27.49 -10.45 10.06
N GLY A 47 27.29 -9.20 9.64
CA GLY A 47 27.84 -8.67 8.38
C GLY A 47 27.20 -9.25 7.12
N LYS A 48 26.13 -10.05 7.25
CA LYS A 48 25.37 -10.60 6.12
C LYS A 48 23.97 -10.00 6.08
N PRO A 49 23.45 -9.70 4.90
CA PRO A 49 22.07 -9.28 4.77
C PRO A 49 21.13 -10.44 5.11
N HIS A 50 20.30 -10.24 6.12
CA HIS A 50 19.16 -11.09 6.48
C HIS A 50 17.88 -10.31 6.25
N VAL A 51 16.95 -10.89 5.49
CA VAL A 51 15.60 -10.35 5.35
C VAL A 51 14.71 -11.12 6.30
N THR A 52 14.25 -10.46 7.35
CA THR A 52 13.24 -11.03 8.25
C THR A 52 11.91 -10.38 7.91
N PRO A 53 10.94 -11.12 7.33
CA PRO A 53 9.66 -10.53 6.98
C PRO A 53 8.90 -10.15 8.26
N ASP A 54 8.58 -8.86 8.43
CA ASP A 54 7.68 -8.43 9.49
C ASP A 54 6.22 -8.58 9.04
N VAL A 55 5.73 -9.81 9.19
CA VAL A 55 4.35 -10.17 8.84
C VAL A 55 3.34 -9.43 9.72
N VAL A 56 3.71 -9.04 10.93
CA VAL A 56 2.81 -8.35 11.85
C VAL A 56 2.61 -6.91 11.41
N GLU A 57 3.70 -6.20 11.12
CA GLU A 57 3.63 -4.84 10.59
C GLU A 57 2.93 -4.81 9.23
N PHE A 58 3.21 -5.78 8.35
CA PHE A 58 2.48 -5.94 7.09
C PHE A 58 0.96 -5.99 7.29
N ARG A 59 0.47 -6.88 8.18
CA ARG A 59 -0.95 -7.02 8.47
C ARG A 59 -1.55 -5.72 9.03
N GLN A 60 -0.85 -5.08 9.96
CA GLN A 60 -1.31 -3.82 10.55
C GLN A 60 -1.41 -2.69 9.52
N GLN A 61 -0.45 -2.60 8.59
CA GLN A 61 -0.46 -1.62 7.50
C GLN A 61 -1.64 -1.86 6.54
N LEU A 62 -1.93 -3.11 6.19
CA LEU A 62 -3.05 -3.44 5.32
C LEU A 62 -4.40 -3.16 5.99
N VAL A 63 -4.56 -3.51 7.27
CA VAL A 63 -5.77 -3.18 8.03
C VAL A 63 -5.96 -1.67 8.09
N LEU A 64 -4.92 -0.92 8.47
CA LEU A 64 -4.98 0.55 8.52
C LEU A 64 -5.39 1.14 7.16
N ALA A 65 -4.80 0.66 6.07
CA ALA A 65 -5.11 1.18 4.74
C ALA A 65 -6.53 0.84 4.28
N SER A 66 -7.06 -0.29 4.75
CA SER A 66 -8.41 -0.76 4.45
C SER A 66 -9.48 0.01 5.21
N ILE A 67 -9.18 0.56 6.39
CA ILE A 67 -10.15 1.36 7.16
C ILE A 67 -10.51 2.63 6.37
N ALA A 68 -11.79 2.81 6.12
CA ALA A 68 -12.38 4.03 5.57
C ALA A 68 -12.88 4.93 6.71
N ASP A 69 -13.60 4.34 7.67
CA ASP A 69 -14.15 5.03 8.83
C ASP A 69 -14.42 4.05 9.99
N TRP A 70 -14.59 4.55 11.21
CA TRP A 70 -15.03 3.75 12.37
C TRP A 70 -15.63 4.62 13.48
N ASN A 71 -16.27 3.99 14.47
CA ASN A 71 -16.75 4.69 15.67
C ASN A 71 -16.19 4.13 16.98
N LEU A 72 -14.99 3.54 16.93
CA LEU A 72 -14.34 3.01 18.13
C LEU A 72 -13.93 4.14 19.06
N ASP A 73 -14.39 4.14 20.30
CA ASP A 73 -14.10 5.17 21.30
C ASP A 73 -13.32 4.63 22.51
N ASP A 74 -12.82 5.56 23.34
CA ASP A 74 -12.28 5.26 24.66
C ASP A 74 -13.36 5.30 25.75
N ASP A 75 -12.96 5.05 26.99
CA ASP A 75 -13.83 5.12 28.17
C ASP A 75 -14.46 6.51 28.40
N ASN A 76 -13.98 7.56 27.70
CA ASN A 76 -14.51 8.91 27.77
C ASN A 76 -15.45 9.24 26.60
N GLY A 77 -15.74 8.28 25.72
CA GLY A 77 -16.55 8.46 24.52
C GLY A 77 -15.82 9.21 23.39
N GLN A 78 -14.49 9.35 23.48
CA GLN A 78 -13.71 9.96 22.41
C GLN A 78 -13.35 8.92 21.35
N VAL A 79 -13.90 9.09 20.15
CA VAL A 79 -13.58 8.24 19.00
C VAL A 79 -12.08 8.31 18.70
N TRP A 80 -11.44 7.14 18.62
CA TRP A 80 -10.03 7.01 18.33
C TRP A 80 -9.73 7.51 16.91
N PRO A 81 -8.64 8.27 16.71
CA PRO A 81 -8.22 8.64 15.37
C PRO A 81 -7.80 7.39 14.60
N ILE A 82 -8.11 7.31 13.31
CA ILE A 82 -7.64 6.21 12.45
C ILE A 82 -6.13 6.38 12.24
N SER A 83 -5.35 5.62 13.00
CA SER A 83 -3.90 5.70 13.01
C SER A 83 -3.28 4.34 13.31
N MET A 84 -1.99 4.18 13.01
CA MET A 84 -1.24 2.96 13.33
C MET A 84 -1.25 2.66 14.83
N GLN A 85 -1.23 3.69 15.69
CA GLN A 85 -1.30 3.49 17.14
C GLN A 85 -2.66 2.91 17.55
N SER A 86 -3.74 3.41 16.97
CA SER A 86 -5.09 2.92 17.26
C SER A 86 -5.28 1.47 16.79
N VAL A 87 -4.76 1.12 15.61
CA VAL A 87 -4.77 -0.27 15.11
C VAL A 87 -3.97 -1.21 16.03
N LYS A 88 -2.82 -0.77 16.53
CA LYS A 88 -2.00 -1.54 17.50
C LYS A 88 -2.66 -1.69 18.88
N ARG A 89 -3.56 -0.77 19.25
CA ARG A 89 -4.32 -0.81 20.51
C ARG A 89 -5.58 -1.66 20.44
N LEU A 90 -5.99 -2.12 19.26
CA LEU A 90 -7.16 -2.97 19.11
C LEU A 90 -6.98 -4.28 19.91
N PRO A 91 -8.02 -4.76 20.61
CA PRO A 91 -8.01 -6.11 21.15
C PRO A 91 -7.75 -7.14 20.04
N VAL A 92 -6.98 -8.19 20.36
CA VAL A 92 -6.58 -9.21 19.39
C VAL A 92 -7.77 -9.79 18.62
N ALA A 93 -8.88 -10.08 19.31
CA ALA A 93 -10.09 -10.61 18.69
C ALA A 93 -10.74 -9.65 17.67
N VAL A 94 -10.69 -8.34 17.94
CA VAL A 94 -11.18 -7.31 17.01
C VAL A 94 -10.25 -7.22 15.81
N PHE A 95 -8.94 -7.18 16.06
CA PHE A 95 -7.94 -7.14 15.00
C PHE A 95 -8.06 -8.34 14.06
N ASP A 96 -8.13 -9.56 14.59
CA ASP A 96 -8.24 -10.79 13.78
C ASP A 96 -9.50 -10.81 12.92
N ARG A 97 -10.62 -10.27 13.45
CA ARG A 97 -11.86 -10.14 12.69
C ARG A 97 -11.73 -9.18 11.52
N LEU A 98 -11.13 -8.01 11.75
CA LEU A 98 -10.87 -7.04 10.67
C LEU A 98 -9.87 -7.59 9.66
N TRP A 99 -8.79 -8.21 10.14
CA TRP A 99 -7.80 -8.87 9.29
C TRP A 99 -8.44 -9.96 8.42
N GLY A 100 -9.34 -10.78 8.96
CA GLY A 100 -10.04 -11.81 8.18
C GLY A 100 -10.82 -11.24 6.99
N VAL A 101 -11.48 -10.10 7.18
CA VAL A 101 -12.21 -9.39 6.11
C VAL A 101 -11.24 -8.80 5.09
N VAL A 102 -10.15 -8.19 5.56
CA VAL A 102 -9.11 -7.61 4.69
C VAL A 102 -8.42 -8.71 3.87
N ASP A 103 -8.08 -9.84 4.48
CA ASP A 103 -7.45 -10.98 3.81
C ASP A 103 -8.40 -11.60 2.78
N GLU A 104 -9.68 -11.82 3.12
CA GLU A 104 -10.70 -12.29 2.18
C GLU A 104 -10.77 -11.40 0.93
N THR A 105 -10.74 -10.10 1.13
CA THR A 105 -10.89 -9.09 0.08
C THR A 105 -9.63 -8.95 -0.78
N ASN A 106 -8.45 -9.18 -0.21
CA ASN A 106 -7.16 -9.03 -0.91
C ASN A 106 -6.59 -10.35 -1.44
N LYS A 107 -7.38 -11.43 -1.45
CA LYS A 107 -6.99 -12.67 -2.12
C LYS A 107 -6.77 -12.40 -3.62
N PRO A 108 -5.74 -13.02 -4.23
CA PRO A 108 -5.52 -12.87 -5.66
C PRO A 108 -6.78 -13.29 -6.42
N PRO A 109 -7.10 -12.61 -7.54
CA PRO A 109 -8.31 -12.89 -8.30
C PRO A 109 -8.34 -14.35 -8.69
N THR A 110 -9.52 -14.95 -8.53
CA THR A 110 -9.78 -16.33 -8.93
C THR A 110 -9.56 -16.50 -10.43
N THR A 111 -9.34 -17.73 -10.89
CA THR A 111 -9.15 -18.03 -12.32
C THR A 111 -10.30 -17.52 -13.20
N ALA A 112 -11.51 -17.38 -12.64
CA ALA A 112 -12.68 -16.82 -13.32
C ALA A 112 -12.59 -15.29 -13.51
N GLU A 113 -12.09 -14.55 -12.53
CA GLU A 113 -11.88 -13.10 -12.63
C GLU A 113 -10.71 -12.74 -13.56
N ARG A 114 -9.69 -13.61 -13.59
CA ARG A 114 -8.60 -13.52 -14.59
C ARG A 114 -9.09 -13.65 -16.03
N ALA A 115 -10.21 -14.34 -16.27
CA ALA A 115 -10.81 -14.42 -17.60
C ALA A 115 -11.53 -13.13 -18.02
N GLN A 116 -11.83 -12.25 -17.07
CA GLN A 116 -12.53 -10.97 -17.30
C GLN A 116 -11.59 -9.86 -17.78
N PHE A 117 -10.29 -10.04 -17.53
CA PHE A 117 -9.20 -9.32 -18.18
C PHE A 117 -8.49 -10.31 -19.09
N PRO A 118 -9.03 -10.62 -20.29
CA PRO A 118 -8.26 -11.41 -21.25
C PRO A 118 -6.90 -10.72 -21.38
N GLU A 119 -5.82 -11.50 -21.27
CA GLU A 119 -4.49 -11.07 -21.67
C GLU A 119 -4.57 -10.84 -23.18
N GLY A 120 -5.19 -9.73 -23.56
CA GLY A 120 -5.13 -9.15 -24.87
C GLY A 120 -3.66 -8.92 -25.05
N THR A 121 -3.03 -9.83 -25.77
CA THR A 121 -1.78 -9.59 -26.44
C THR A 121 -1.97 -8.23 -27.08
N VAL A 122 -1.36 -7.18 -26.53
CA VAL A 122 -1.16 -5.95 -27.27
C VAL A 122 -0.17 -6.37 -28.34
N ARG A 123 -0.72 -7.03 -29.37
CA ARG A 123 -0.05 -7.28 -30.62
C ARG A 123 0.01 -5.88 -31.21
N GLY A 124 1.09 -5.18 -30.87
CA GLY A 124 1.46 -4.00 -31.62
C GLY A 124 1.45 -4.43 -33.08
N ASP A 125 0.56 -3.85 -33.87
CA ASP A 125 0.69 -3.88 -35.31
C ASP A 125 2.10 -3.36 -35.63
N PRO A 126 2.94 -4.16 -36.32
CA PRO A 126 4.17 -3.64 -36.89
C PRO A 126 3.80 -2.95 -38.19
N ASP A 127 3.85 -1.61 -38.19
CA ASP A 127 3.92 -0.65 -39.32
C ASP A 127 3.06 0.58 -38.98
N GLU A 128 3.43 1.84 -39.12
CA GLU A 128 4.62 2.58 -39.57
C GLU A 128 4.34 4.03 -39.13
N ASP A 129 5.24 4.68 -38.37
CA ASP A 129 5.58 6.10 -38.58
C ASP A 129 6.86 6.48 -37.78
N PRO A 130 7.99 6.81 -38.43
CA PRO A 130 9.22 7.20 -37.75
C PRO A 130 9.25 8.72 -37.51
N GLY A 131 8.79 9.15 -36.34
CA GLY A 131 8.72 10.58 -35.98
C GLY A 131 9.31 10.90 -34.61
N ALA A 132 10.64 11.01 -34.55
CA ALA A 132 11.45 11.83 -33.63
C ALA A 132 10.98 12.06 -32.16
N THR A 133 11.78 11.60 -31.19
CA THR A 133 12.56 12.48 -30.27
C THR A 133 13.43 11.64 -29.33
N GLY A 134 14.67 12.10 -29.13
CA GLY A 134 15.81 11.32 -28.65
C GLY A 134 15.86 11.00 -27.14
N PRO A 135 16.99 10.46 -26.67
CA PRO A 135 17.14 9.99 -25.29
C PRO A 135 17.05 11.13 -24.30
N VAL A 136 16.17 10.98 -23.31
CA VAL A 136 16.09 11.89 -22.17
C VAL A 136 17.33 11.66 -21.30
N GLU A 137 18.30 12.56 -21.41
CA GLU A 137 19.47 12.61 -20.55
C GLU A 137 19.02 12.95 -19.13
N VAL A 138 19.11 11.96 -18.22
CA VAL A 138 18.78 12.11 -16.81
C VAL A 138 19.91 12.90 -16.14
N GLN A 139 19.72 14.21 -15.95
CA GLN A 139 20.63 15.03 -15.15
C GLN A 139 20.63 14.54 -13.70
N SER A 140 21.75 13.95 -13.29
CA SER A 140 22.06 13.63 -11.89
C SER A 140 22.52 14.89 -11.15
N PRO A 141 21.93 15.27 -9.99
CA PRO A 141 22.44 16.35 -9.18
C PRO A 141 23.46 15.83 -8.16
N ALA A 142 24.76 16.03 -8.40
CA ALA A 142 25.79 15.88 -7.38
C ALA A 142 27.02 16.74 -7.65
N ALA A 143 27.59 17.27 -6.57
CA ALA A 143 28.86 18.01 -6.43
C ALA A 143 28.81 19.54 -6.58
N VAL A 144 28.18 20.20 -5.61
CA VAL A 144 28.74 21.44 -5.06
C VAL A 144 29.85 21.03 -4.07
N LEU A 145 31.13 21.20 -4.45
CA LEU A 145 32.20 21.50 -3.49
C LEU A 145 33.52 21.86 -4.19
N ALA A 146 34.10 22.97 -3.72
CA ALA A 146 35.53 23.32 -3.71
C ALA A 146 36.23 23.76 -5.02
N ALA A 147 36.37 25.08 -5.19
CA ALA A 147 37.63 25.69 -5.63
C ALA A 147 37.73 27.12 -5.07
N ARG A 148 38.37 27.24 -3.90
CA ARG A 148 38.91 28.49 -3.35
C ARG A 148 40.42 28.24 -3.23
N GLY A 149 41.22 29.03 -3.93
CA GLY A 149 42.68 28.96 -3.97
C GLY A 149 43.15 29.48 -5.32
N ASP A 150 43.49 30.77 -5.39
CA ASP A 150 44.87 31.29 -5.26
C ASP A 150 45.53 31.30 -6.65
N ASP A 151 45.67 32.49 -7.24
CA ASP A 151 46.88 32.79 -7.99
C ASP A 151 47.13 34.31 -8.03
N VAL A 152 48.24 34.67 -7.42
CA VAL A 152 48.91 35.97 -7.46
C VAL A 152 50.02 35.84 -8.50
N GLY A 153 50.02 36.71 -9.51
CA GLY A 153 51.08 36.82 -10.51
C GLY A 153 50.84 37.95 -11.49
#